data_AF-A0A928C7N2-F1
#
_entry.id   AF-A0A928C7N2-F1
#
_cell.length_a   1.000
_cell.length_b   1.000
_cell.length_c   1.000
_cell.angle_alpha   90.00
_cell.angle_beta   90.00
_cell.angle_gamma   90.00
#
_symmetry.space_group_name_H-M   'P 1'
#
loop_
_entity.id
_entity.type
_entity.pdbx_description
1 polymer ?
#
loop_
_entity_poly.entity_id
_entity_poly.type
_entity_poly.pdbx_seq_one_letter_code
_entity_poly.pdbx_strand_id
1 'polypeptide(L)'
;MKKLTLLMCAFAFLFKVSAQEPQFVSKEQQNRNVYIEELTGRLCGYCPGGQKVVNQIIADNPGRVFTANIHAASSLSPTNYPNLNTSKGAEIYNNFAANGIPCAVVNRSTATATFSDTWASATNAQLNQAAEVNVDGQVVINPATRQAAITVEAYYTADSKESTNYLTVVMLQDSILGSQSGASSNPAQVVNGQYCHMHILRDIITPTWGDQITPTTAGSLITKQYVYDIPEVIGSPNGVEVDLDNVHFIVFVTEKKQGTPTRPILNVAQLSVVQGTDDPIYPFIKSLTQENLITCTYEKKFTANVVNGGTEEITSLKFEVTVQDGETTTEEWTGSLPSYANVNVDLFAEIPFGEKSVEVKIVEANGQEFSFAQSVVGKCEEWIQVELGDTQATEEFKLELAQDRFGNQISWQVINHSDEVIASGGPYDMLSTVGTKVHEEYFTLPAGECAMFVIEDGVGNGINGAFGAGYYKIYDSKGNVLVESDGNYGHGEYRIIYTHGAMSVEDVVETSYNVYPNPVKDVLTVTGENMRQVEIYNSLGQLVKSISCNDDEVKINVNDMQNGMYFVNVIDNNGEMTTSKVSVLR
;
A
#
# COMPACT_ATOMS: atom_id res chain seq x y z
N MET A 1 10.31 55.90 -0.86
CA MET A 1 11.22 54.92 -0.24
C MET A 1 10.35 53.74 0.17
N LYS A 2 10.47 52.48 -0.29
CA LYS A 2 11.31 51.79 -1.28
C LYS A 2 10.34 51.02 -2.19
N LYS A 3 10.53 51.10 -3.52
CA LYS A 3 9.86 50.20 -4.48
C LYS A 3 10.56 48.85 -4.37
N LEU A 4 9.84 47.80 -3.98
CA LEU A 4 10.34 46.43 -4.02
C LEU A 4 10.00 45.87 -5.40
N THR A 5 11.01 45.80 -6.25
CA THR A 5 10.93 45.21 -7.59
C THR A 5 10.82 43.70 -7.41
N LEU A 6 9.65 43.12 -7.69
CA LEU A 6 9.44 41.68 -7.73
C LEU A 6 10.27 41.12 -8.90
N LEU A 7 11.32 40.37 -8.59
CA LEU A 7 12.21 39.78 -9.57
C LEU A 7 11.55 38.48 -10.04
N MET A 8 10.90 38.57 -11.20
CA MET A 8 10.36 37.42 -11.92
C MET A 8 11.54 36.60 -12.44
N CYS A 9 11.92 35.53 -11.73
CA CYS A 9 12.93 34.59 -12.19
C CYS A 9 12.40 33.90 -13.45
N ALA A 10 12.90 34.31 -14.61
CA ALA A 10 12.70 33.60 -15.86
C ALA A 10 13.48 32.28 -15.80
N PHE A 11 12.76 31.17 -15.85
CA PHE A 11 13.32 29.83 -16.07
C PHE A 11 14.10 29.82 -17.40
N ALA A 12 15.43 29.74 -17.32
CA ALA A 12 16.29 29.53 -18.47
C ALA A 12 16.72 28.06 -18.52
N PHE A 13 15.90 27.21 -19.16
CA PHE A 13 16.31 25.85 -19.50
C PHE A 13 17.25 25.88 -20.72
N LEU A 14 18.52 25.55 -20.52
CA LEU A 14 19.45 25.20 -21.59
C LEU A 14 19.22 23.73 -22.00
N PHE A 15 18.32 23.49 -22.96
CA PHE A 15 18.14 22.16 -23.54
C PHE A 15 19.23 21.86 -24.58
N LYS A 16 20.01 20.80 -24.35
CA LYS A 16 20.68 20.08 -25.45
C LYS A 16 19.61 19.34 -26.24
N VAL A 17 19.54 19.55 -27.55
CA VAL A 17 18.61 18.85 -28.46
C VAL A 17 19.06 17.41 -28.63
N SER A 18 18.65 16.55 -27.70
CA SER A 18 18.39 15.12 -27.96
C SER A 18 16.89 14.98 -28.22
N ALA A 19 16.46 14.00 -29.01
CA ALA A 19 15.05 13.66 -29.11
C ALA A 19 14.54 13.35 -27.68
N GLN A 20 13.58 14.12 -27.19
CA GLN A 20 12.99 13.92 -25.86
C GLN A 20 12.17 12.63 -25.92
N GLU A 21 12.54 11.65 -25.11
CA GLU A 21 11.68 10.50 -24.84
C GLU A 21 10.45 10.99 -24.04
N PRO A 22 9.24 10.48 -24.34
CA PRO A 22 8.05 10.86 -23.58
C PRO A 22 8.22 10.45 -22.12
N GLN A 23 7.87 11.35 -21.22
CA GLN A 23 7.95 11.13 -19.78
C GLN A 23 6.72 10.39 -19.24
N PHE A 24 5.55 10.64 -19.82
CA PHE A 24 4.27 10.15 -19.31
C PHE A 24 3.55 9.28 -20.34
N VAL A 25 3.55 9.72 -21.60
CA VAL A 25 2.68 9.12 -22.62
C VAL A 25 3.30 7.88 -23.26
N SER A 26 2.50 6.81 -23.43
CA SER A 26 2.94 5.60 -24.13
C SER A 26 3.15 5.83 -25.63
N LYS A 27 4.16 5.15 -26.20
CA LYS A 27 4.42 5.10 -27.64
C LYS A 27 3.62 4.01 -28.38
N GLU A 28 3.06 3.05 -27.65
CA GLU A 28 2.31 1.94 -28.25
C GLU A 28 0.90 2.40 -28.65
N GLN A 29 0.44 1.99 -29.83
CA GLN A 29 -0.91 2.33 -30.26
C GLN A 29 -1.95 1.64 -29.36
N GLN A 30 -2.83 2.45 -28.78
CA GLN A 30 -3.95 1.99 -27.96
C GLN A 30 -5.27 2.30 -28.64
N ASN A 31 -6.35 1.72 -28.13
CA ASN A 31 -7.69 2.17 -28.48
C ASN A 31 -8.03 3.47 -27.75
N ARG A 32 -8.95 4.26 -28.32
CA ARG A 32 -9.39 5.52 -27.73
C ARG A 32 -9.99 5.31 -26.34
N ASN A 33 -9.73 6.25 -25.45
CA ASN A 33 -10.57 6.50 -24.29
C ASN A 33 -11.75 7.39 -24.68
N VAL A 34 -12.74 7.49 -23.80
CA VAL A 34 -13.94 8.27 -24.02
C VAL A 34 -14.07 9.39 -23.00
N TYR A 35 -14.41 10.57 -23.47
CA TYR A 35 -14.82 11.72 -22.69
C TYR A 35 -16.29 12.04 -22.99
N ILE A 36 -17.10 12.08 -21.94
CA ILE A 36 -18.53 12.43 -22.01
C ILE A 36 -18.69 13.84 -21.45
N GLU A 37 -19.16 14.76 -22.28
CA GLU A 37 -19.52 16.11 -21.83
C GLU A 37 -21.03 16.14 -21.57
N GLU A 38 -21.44 15.92 -20.32
CA GLU A 38 -22.85 15.92 -19.91
C GLU A 38 -23.31 17.34 -19.60
N LEU A 39 -24.30 17.82 -20.35
CA LEU A 39 -24.98 19.09 -20.14
C LEU A 39 -26.12 18.90 -19.14
N THR A 40 -26.01 19.54 -17.98
CA THR A 40 -26.86 19.31 -16.82
C THR A 40 -27.28 20.60 -16.12
N GLY A 41 -28.14 20.49 -15.10
CA GLY A 41 -28.58 21.63 -14.31
C GLY A 41 -29.21 21.27 -12.97
N ARG A 42 -29.03 22.16 -11.99
CA ARG A 42 -29.44 21.92 -10.60
C ARG A 42 -30.95 21.77 -10.42
N LEU A 43 -31.75 22.49 -11.20
CA LEU A 43 -33.22 22.45 -11.16
C LEU A 43 -33.83 21.44 -12.15
N CYS A 44 -33.00 20.78 -12.96
CA CYS A 44 -33.45 19.75 -13.89
C CYS A 44 -33.77 18.45 -13.14
N GLY A 45 -35.07 18.10 -13.07
CA GLY A 45 -35.53 16.91 -12.35
C GLY A 45 -35.13 15.57 -13.00
N TYR A 46 -34.75 15.58 -14.29
CA TYR A 46 -34.33 14.38 -15.01
C TYR A 46 -32.81 14.17 -15.01
N CYS A 47 -32.04 15.20 -14.68
CA CYS A 47 -30.58 15.19 -14.78
C CYS A 47 -29.91 14.17 -13.86
N PRO A 48 -30.39 13.91 -12.62
CA PRO A 48 -29.87 12.81 -11.81
C PRO A 48 -30.00 11.45 -12.50
N GLY A 49 -31.08 11.22 -13.26
CA GLY A 49 -31.26 10.00 -14.04
C GLY A 49 -30.27 9.88 -15.21
N GLY A 50 -29.91 11.01 -15.85
CA GLY A 50 -28.83 11.09 -16.83
C GLY A 50 -27.48 10.72 -16.20
N GLN A 51 -27.13 11.36 -15.11
CA GLN A 51 -25.89 11.07 -14.38
C GLN A 51 -25.80 9.60 -13.95
N LYS A 52 -26.93 8.98 -13.54
CA LYS A 52 -26.97 7.54 -13.24
C LYS A 52 -26.54 6.66 -14.42
N VAL A 53 -26.93 7.03 -15.64
CA VAL A 53 -26.51 6.33 -16.87
C VAL A 53 -25.01 6.50 -17.11
N VAL A 54 -24.48 7.72 -16.96
CA VAL A 54 -23.03 7.98 -17.10
C VAL A 54 -22.23 7.22 -16.04
N ASN A 55 -22.68 7.22 -14.78
CA ASN A 55 -22.05 6.46 -13.69
C ASN A 55 -21.98 4.96 -14.03
N GLN A 56 -23.04 4.39 -14.62
CA GLN A 56 -23.02 2.99 -15.05
C GLN A 56 -22.03 2.76 -16.21
N ILE A 57 -21.98 3.66 -17.20
CA ILE A 57 -21.02 3.56 -18.30
C ILE A 57 -19.58 3.58 -17.79
N ILE A 58 -19.26 4.44 -16.82
CA ILE A 58 -17.94 4.51 -16.18
C ILE A 58 -17.63 3.22 -15.43
N ALA A 59 -18.59 2.72 -14.63
CA ALA A 59 -18.44 1.47 -13.88
C ALA A 59 -18.21 0.25 -14.80
N ASP A 60 -18.87 0.23 -15.97
CA ASP A 60 -18.70 -0.83 -16.97
C ASP A 60 -17.36 -0.72 -17.74
N ASN A 61 -16.67 0.42 -17.65
CA ASN A 61 -15.45 0.72 -18.41
C ASN A 61 -14.37 1.40 -17.53
N PRO A 62 -13.92 0.76 -16.44
CA PRO A 62 -13.01 1.37 -15.47
C PRO A 62 -11.71 1.83 -16.12
N GLY A 63 -11.32 3.07 -15.85
CA GLY A 63 -10.09 3.69 -16.37
C GLY A 63 -10.11 4.06 -17.87
N ARG A 64 -11.23 3.86 -18.57
CA ARG A 64 -11.35 4.11 -20.03
C ARG A 64 -12.38 5.18 -20.40
N VAL A 65 -13.30 5.52 -19.50
CA VAL A 65 -14.33 6.53 -19.70
C VAL A 65 -14.22 7.59 -18.61
N PHE A 66 -14.16 8.85 -19.04
CA PHE A 66 -14.12 10.05 -18.22
C PHE A 66 -15.33 10.92 -18.54
N THR A 67 -15.77 11.73 -17.59
CA THR A 67 -16.93 12.62 -17.80
C THR A 67 -16.66 14.01 -17.24
N ALA A 68 -17.40 15.00 -17.75
CA ALA A 68 -17.57 16.28 -17.10
C ALA A 68 -19.06 16.64 -17.03
N ASN A 69 -19.49 17.00 -15.84
CA ASN A 69 -20.83 17.51 -15.56
C ASN A 69 -20.81 19.02 -15.73
N ILE A 70 -21.37 19.47 -16.86
CA ILE A 70 -21.35 20.85 -17.30
C ILE A 70 -22.67 21.50 -16.92
N HIS A 71 -22.64 22.21 -15.79
CA HIS A 71 -23.75 23.06 -15.39
C HIS A 71 -23.76 24.32 -16.24
N ALA A 72 -24.64 24.33 -17.22
CA ALA A 72 -24.84 25.47 -18.07
C ALA A 72 -26.26 25.42 -18.63
N ALA A 73 -27.08 26.37 -18.20
CA ALA A 73 -28.43 26.72 -18.65
C ALA A 73 -28.97 27.64 -17.56
N SER A 74 -28.87 28.95 -17.71
CA SER A 74 -29.09 29.91 -16.61
C SER A 74 -30.45 29.76 -15.91
N SER A 75 -31.48 29.27 -16.60
CA SER A 75 -32.80 28.98 -16.04
C SER A 75 -32.86 27.70 -15.18
N LEU A 76 -31.99 26.72 -15.44
CA LEU A 76 -31.96 25.42 -14.74
C LEU A 76 -30.73 25.25 -13.84
N SER A 77 -29.78 26.17 -13.91
CA SER A 77 -28.64 26.30 -13.01
C SER A 77 -28.62 27.73 -12.46
N PRO A 78 -29.58 28.13 -11.62
CA PRO A 78 -29.61 29.48 -11.06
C PRO A 78 -28.45 29.69 -10.08
N THR A 79 -28.10 30.94 -9.83
CA THR A 79 -26.94 31.36 -9.01
C THR A 79 -27.11 31.15 -7.51
N ASN A 80 -28.06 30.33 -7.07
CA ASN A 80 -28.21 29.94 -5.66
C ASN A 80 -27.13 28.92 -5.28
N TYR A 81 -26.79 28.86 -3.99
CA TYR A 81 -25.79 27.91 -3.51
C TYR A 81 -26.24 26.43 -3.66
N PRO A 82 -25.37 25.52 -4.14
CA PRO A 82 -24.08 25.81 -4.79
C PRO A 82 -24.28 26.33 -6.23
N ASN A 83 -23.56 27.40 -6.61
CA ASN A 83 -23.51 27.87 -7.99
C ASN A 83 -22.40 27.13 -8.74
N LEU A 84 -22.79 26.18 -9.58
CA LEU A 84 -21.89 25.30 -10.33
C LEU A 84 -21.60 25.80 -11.76
N ASN A 85 -22.10 26.99 -12.13
CA ASN A 85 -21.90 27.50 -13.49
C ASN A 85 -20.49 28.06 -13.68
N THR A 86 -19.97 27.87 -14.90
CA THR A 86 -18.73 28.49 -15.37
C THR A 86 -18.98 29.18 -16.71
N SER A 87 -18.20 30.23 -17.01
CA SER A 87 -18.27 30.89 -18.32
C SER A 87 -17.92 29.92 -19.45
N LYS A 88 -16.96 29.03 -19.22
CA LYS A 88 -16.55 27.96 -20.14
C LYS A 88 -17.63 26.90 -20.34
N GLY A 89 -18.33 26.51 -19.28
CA GLY A 89 -19.49 25.63 -19.39
C GLY A 89 -20.58 26.24 -20.25
N ALA A 90 -20.84 27.54 -20.12
CA ALA A 90 -21.81 28.24 -20.97
C ALA A 90 -21.41 28.24 -22.46
N GLU A 91 -20.11 28.39 -22.78
CA GLU A 91 -19.61 28.27 -24.16
C GLU A 91 -19.84 26.88 -24.74
N ILE A 92 -19.57 25.81 -23.97
CA ILE A 92 -19.80 24.41 -24.40
C ILE A 92 -21.30 24.16 -24.60
N TYR A 93 -22.13 24.53 -23.63
CA TYR A 93 -23.57 24.38 -23.71
C TYR A 93 -24.16 25.07 -24.95
N ASN A 94 -23.80 26.32 -25.20
CA ASN A 94 -24.29 27.07 -26.36
C ASN A 94 -23.86 26.46 -27.70
N ASN A 95 -22.83 25.60 -27.72
CA ASN A 95 -22.36 24.95 -28.94
C ASN A 95 -23.06 23.61 -29.22
N PHE A 96 -23.36 22.84 -28.18
CA PHE A 96 -23.87 21.47 -28.34
C PHE A 96 -25.34 21.28 -27.94
N ALA A 97 -25.91 22.17 -27.11
CA ALA A 97 -27.28 22.04 -26.65
C ALA A 97 -28.25 22.20 -27.83
N ALA A 98 -28.96 21.13 -28.17
CA ALA A 98 -29.97 21.18 -29.22
C ALA A 98 -31.37 21.46 -28.68
N ASN A 99 -31.88 20.73 -27.67
CA ASN A 99 -33.31 20.82 -27.28
C ASN A 99 -33.66 20.41 -25.82
N GLY A 100 -32.73 20.49 -24.87
CA GLY A 100 -33.04 20.22 -23.45
C GLY A 100 -31.91 19.54 -22.70
N ILE A 101 -32.10 19.32 -21.40
CA ILE A 101 -31.16 18.62 -20.52
C ILE A 101 -31.92 17.56 -19.68
N PRO A 102 -31.28 16.45 -19.26
CA PRO A 102 -29.89 16.11 -19.52
C PRO A 102 -29.66 15.69 -20.97
N CYS A 103 -28.56 16.15 -21.56
CA CYS A 103 -28.06 15.64 -22.84
C CYS A 103 -26.52 15.60 -22.76
N ALA A 104 -25.86 14.77 -23.58
CA ALA A 104 -24.40 14.69 -23.56
C ALA A 104 -23.83 14.55 -24.96
N VAL A 105 -22.55 14.89 -25.10
CA VAL A 105 -21.77 14.59 -26.31
C VAL A 105 -20.67 13.60 -25.95
N VAL A 106 -20.63 12.47 -26.64
CA VAL A 106 -19.60 11.44 -26.45
C VAL A 106 -18.47 11.67 -27.46
N ASN A 107 -17.25 11.90 -26.98
CA ASN A 107 -16.06 12.23 -27.79
C ASN A 107 -16.29 13.28 -28.89
N ARG A 108 -17.24 14.22 -28.70
CA ARG A 108 -17.59 15.23 -29.72
C ARG A 108 -17.84 14.63 -31.12
N SER A 109 -18.34 13.39 -31.17
CA SER A 109 -18.53 12.65 -32.42
C SER A 109 -19.79 13.06 -33.19
N THR A 110 -20.72 13.75 -32.52
CA THR A 110 -21.95 14.32 -33.09
C THR A 110 -21.90 15.83 -33.05
N ALA A 111 -22.71 16.48 -33.91
CA ALA A 111 -22.77 17.94 -33.96
C ALA A 111 -23.54 18.57 -32.79
N THR A 112 -24.43 17.79 -32.19
CA THR A 112 -25.26 18.19 -31.06
C THR A 112 -25.28 17.09 -30.02
N ALA A 113 -25.54 17.48 -28.78
CA ALA A 113 -25.75 16.55 -27.67
C ALA A 113 -26.99 15.69 -27.89
N THR A 114 -26.93 14.44 -27.43
CA THR A 114 -28.00 13.45 -27.53
C THR A 114 -28.53 13.06 -26.15
N PHE A 115 -29.68 12.40 -26.10
CA PHE A 115 -30.25 11.87 -24.87
C PHE A 115 -29.63 10.53 -24.46
N SER A 116 -29.89 10.14 -23.22
CA SER A 116 -29.17 9.06 -22.51
C SER A 116 -29.35 7.67 -23.09
N ASP A 117 -30.36 7.44 -23.92
CA ASP A 117 -30.59 6.18 -24.63
C ASP A 117 -29.50 5.84 -25.65
N THR A 118 -28.71 6.83 -26.07
CA THR A 118 -27.65 6.67 -27.08
C THR A 118 -26.23 6.63 -26.54
N TRP A 119 -26.01 7.03 -25.27
CA TRP A 119 -24.64 7.27 -24.78
C TRP A 119 -23.82 5.99 -24.65
N ALA A 120 -24.41 4.88 -24.22
CA ALA A 120 -23.71 3.61 -24.09
C ALA A 120 -23.25 3.06 -25.45
N SER A 121 -24.12 3.10 -26.47
CA SER A 121 -23.76 2.64 -27.82
C SER A 121 -22.72 3.55 -28.48
N ALA A 122 -22.84 4.87 -28.30
CA ALA A 122 -21.83 5.83 -28.75
C ALA A 122 -20.48 5.61 -28.06
N THR A 123 -20.46 5.37 -26.75
CA THR A 123 -19.26 5.08 -25.97
C THR A 123 -18.55 3.83 -26.49
N ASN A 124 -19.29 2.73 -26.65
CA ASN A 124 -18.74 1.47 -27.18
C ASN A 124 -18.19 1.64 -28.61
N ALA A 125 -18.85 2.46 -29.45
CA ALA A 125 -18.35 2.75 -30.80
C ALA A 125 -17.02 3.52 -30.78
N GLN A 126 -16.79 4.38 -29.78
CA GLN A 126 -15.54 5.13 -29.64
C GLN A 126 -14.42 4.28 -29.03
N LEU A 127 -14.70 3.48 -28.00
CA LEU A 127 -13.73 2.58 -27.36
C LEU A 127 -13.14 1.51 -28.31
N ASN A 128 -13.85 1.20 -29.39
CA ASN A 128 -13.42 0.24 -30.41
C ASN A 128 -12.60 0.86 -31.56
N GLN A 129 -12.35 2.17 -31.52
CA GLN A 129 -11.48 2.83 -32.50
C GLN A 129 -10.04 2.88 -31.99
N ALA A 130 -9.08 2.70 -32.90
CA ALA A 130 -7.68 2.97 -32.60
C ALA A 130 -7.47 4.48 -32.37
N ALA A 131 -6.64 4.83 -31.39
CA ALA A 131 -6.22 6.19 -31.17
C ALA A 131 -5.06 6.52 -32.11
N GLU A 132 -5.17 7.62 -32.86
CA GLU A 132 -4.07 8.15 -33.67
C GLU A 132 -3.05 8.91 -32.80
N VAL A 133 -3.46 9.33 -31.61
CA VAL A 133 -2.66 10.07 -30.64
C VAL A 133 -2.93 9.53 -29.24
N ASN A 134 -1.87 9.23 -28.50
CA ASN A 134 -1.94 9.00 -27.07
C ASN A 134 -1.73 10.33 -26.35
N VAL A 135 -2.40 10.53 -25.21
CA VAL A 135 -2.26 11.73 -24.38
C VAL A 135 -2.09 11.32 -22.93
N ASP A 136 -1.23 12.01 -22.19
CA ASP A 136 -1.04 11.82 -20.75
C ASP A 136 -0.33 13.04 -20.15
N GLY A 137 -0.15 13.07 -18.82
CA GLY A 137 0.63 14.10 -18.15
C GLY A 137 0.44 14.15 -16.63
N GLN A 138 0.98 15.20 -16.04
CA GLN A 138 1.01 15.41 -14.60
C GLN A 138 0.64 16.86 -14.26
N VAL A 139 -0.04 17.02 -13.13
CA VAL A 139 -0.30 18.31 -12.48
C VAL A 139 0.35 18.31 -11.11
N VAL A 140 1.17 19.31 -10.85
CA VAL A 140 1.76 19.57 -9.53
C VAL A 140 1.05 20.77 -8.93
N ILE A 141 0.36 20.57 -7.81
CA ILE A 141 -0.34 21.63 -7.09
C ILE A 141 0.50 22.02 -5.88
N ASN A 142 0.83 23.30 -5.76
CA ASN A 142 1.36 23.86 -4.53
C ASN A 142 0.18 24.37 -3.67
N PRO A 143 -0.17 23.70 -2.56
CA PRO A 143 -1.35 24.06 -1.77
C PRO A 143 -1.19 25.39 -1.03
N ALA A 144 0.05 25.84 -0.78
CA ALA A 144 0.31 27.11 -0.12
C ALA A 144 0.08 28.31 -1.06
N THR A 145 0.43 28.17 -2.34
CA THR A 145 0.25 29.22 -3.35
C THR A 145 -1.01 29.04 -4.20
N ARG A 146 -1.66 27.87 -4.13
CA ARG A 146 -2.74 27.42 -5.02
C ARG A 146 -2.38 27.43 -6.50
N GLN A 147 -1.09 27.33 -6.82
CA GLN A 147 -0.62 27.28 -8.20
C GLN A 147 -0.50 25.83 -8.67
N ALA A 148 -1.02 25.55 -9.87
CA ALA A 148 -0.89 24.29 -10.56
C ALA A 148 0.10 24.42 -11.72
N ALA A 149 1.19 23.65 -11.68
CA ALA A 149 2.09 23.44 -12.81
C ALA A 149 1.66 22.16 -13.55
N ILE A 150 1.26 22.31 -14.80
CA ILE A 150 0.66 21.24 -15.60
C ILE A 150 1.59 20.93 -16.77
N THR A 151 2.02 19.68 -16.89
CA THR A 151 2.75 19.18 -18.08
C THR A 151 1.93 18.10 -18.76
N VAL A 152 1.71 18.25 -20.06
CA VAL A 152 0.97 17.28 -20.87
C VAL A 152 1.78 16.89 -22.10
N GLU A 153 1.65 15.63 -22.48
CA GLU A 153 2.27 15.05 -23.66
C GLU A 153 1.21 14.47 -24.58
N ALA A 154 1.42 14.65 -25.88
CA ALA A 154 0.66 14.02 -26.94
C ALA A 154 1.63 13.31 -27.90
N TYR A 155 1.52 12.00 -28.01
CA TYR A 155 2.36 11.19 -28.89
C TYR A 155 1.51 10.59 -30.02
N TYR A 156 1.83 10.93 -31.27
CA TYR A 156 1.13 10.41 -32.43
C TYR A 156 1.62 9.01 -32.78
N THR A 157 0.75 8.02 -32.59
CA THR A 157 1.00 6.61 -32.93
C THR A 157 0.65 6.31 -34.39
N ALA A 158 -0.17 7.16 -35.01
CA ALA A 158 -0.48 7.17 -36.43
C ALA A 158 -0.64 8.61 -36.94
N ASP A 159 -0.70 8.78 -38.26
CA ASP A 159 -1.00 10.09 -38.85
C ASP A 159 -2.45 10.51 -38.55
N SER A 160 -2.63 11.75 -38.08
CA SER A 160 -3.94 12.37 -37.99
C SER A 160 -4.48 12.70 -39.38
N LYS A 161 -5.81 12.73 -39.53
CA LYS A 161 -6.46 13.15 -40.79
C LYS A 161 -6.29 14.63 -41.09
N GLU A 162 -6.00 15.42 -40.06
CA GLU A 162 -5.82 16.87 -40.16
C GLU A 162 -4.36 17.22 -39.89
N SER A 163 -3.83 18.18 -40.64
CA SER A 163 -2.46 18.72 -40.44
C SER A 163 -2.27 19.52 -39.13
N THR A 164 -3.36 19.69 -38.39
CA THR A 164 -3.44 20.43 -37.14
C THR A 164 -4.54 19.84 -36.29
N ASN A 165 -4.24 19.57 -35.02
CA ASN A 165 -5.23 19.19 -34.02
C ASN A 165 -5.21 20.21 -32.86
N TYR A 166 -6.06 19.99 -31.85
CA TYR A 166 -6.23 20.92 -30.74
C TYR A 166 -6.20 20.20 -29.39
N LEU A 167 -5.27 20.58 -28.51
CA LEU A 167 -5.10 20.02 -27.17
C LEU A 167 -5.88 20.86 -26.17
N THR A 168 -6.71 20.22 -25.34
CA THR A 168 -7.50 20.88 -24.29
C THR A 168 -7.18 20.29 -22.94
N VAL A 169 -7.00 21.15 -21.94
CA VAL A 169 -6.86 20.76 -20.53
C VAL A 169 -8.03 21.33 -19.73
N VAL A 170 -8.70 20.48 -18.96
CA VAL A 170 -9.91 20.79 -18.19
C VAL A 170 -9.65 20.52 -16.73
N MET A 171 -10.13 21.41 -15.85
CA MET A 171 -10.18 21.18 -14.40
C MET A 171 -11.61 20.83 -13.98
N LEU A 172 -11.75 19.73 -13.28
CA LEU A 172 -12.98 19.22 -12.71
C LEU A 172 -12.87 19.17 -11.18
N GLN A 173 -14.01 19.13 -10.50
CA GLN A 173 -14.03 18.89 -9.05
C GLN A 173 -15.14 17.92 -8.67
N ASP A 174 -14.79 17.02 -7.75
CA ASP A 174 -15.66 16.03 -7.14
C ASP A 174 -16.22 16.50 -5.80
N SER A 175 -17.16 15.71 -5.26
CA SER A 175 -17.62 15.80 -3.87
C SER A 175 -18.25 17.13 -3.47
N ILE A 176 -18.87 17.87 -4.42
CA ILE A 176 -19.56 19.12 -4.09
C ILE A 176 -20.97 18.80 -3.59
N LEU A 177 -21.20 18.92 -2.28
CA LEU A 177 -22.51 18.67 -1.68
C LEU A 177 -23.47 19.84 -1.92
N GLY A 178 -24.70 19.53 -2.34
CA GLY A 178 -25.70 20.56 -2.55
C GLY A 178 -27.10 20.05 -2.88
N SER A 179 -27.98 21.00 -3.21
CA SER A 179 -29.32 20.67 -3.67
C SER A 179 -29.32 20.19 -5.13
N GLN A 180 -30.23 19.29 -5.47
CA GLN A 180 -30.48 18.85 -6.85
C GLN A 180 -31.96 18.46 -6.98
N SER A 181 -32.64 19.02 -7.97
CA SER A 181 -34.01 18.63 -8.32
C SER A 181 -34.00 17.20 -8.87
N GLY A 182 -34.96 16.37 -8.44
CA GLY A 182 -35.06 14.98 -8.88
C GLY A 182 -33.97 14.05 -8.32
N ALA A 183 -33.29 14.43 -7.23
CA ALA A 183 -32.23 13.62 -6.60
C ALA A 183 -32.64 12.16 -6.34
N SER A 184 -33.93 11.90 -6.08
CA SER A 184 -34.47 10.55 -5.87
C SER A 184 -34.31 9.61 -7.08
N SER A 185 -34.08 10.12 -8.29
CA SER A 185 -33.79 9.30 -9.47
C SER A 185 -32.37 8.74 -9.49
N ASN A 186 -31.48 9.24 -8.64
CA ASN A 186 -30.13 8.71 -8.43
C ASN A 186 -29.78 8.70 -6.93
N PRO A 187 -30.42 7.81 -6.14
CA PRO A 187 -30.31 7.82 -4.69
C PRO A 187 -28.91 7.45 -4.18
N ALA A 188 -28.11 6.70 -4.96
CA ALA A 188 -26.73 6.38 -4.63
C ALA A 188 -25.83 7.63 -4.54
N GLN A 189 -26.24 8.73 -5.18
CA GLN A 189 -25.53 10.00 -5.16
C GLN A 189 -25.97 10.93 -4.01
N VAL A 190 -26.91 10.51 -3.16
CA VAL A 190 -27.39 11.30 -2.02
C VAL A 190 -26.61 10.90 -0.77
N VAL A 191 -25.83 11.84 -0.24
CA VAL A 191 -25.01 11.68 0.97
C VAL A 191 -25.50 12.69 2.02
N ASN A 192 -25.82 12.22 3.22
CA ASN A 192 -26.30 13.06 4.33
C ASN A 192 -27.49 13.98 3.96
N GLY A 193 -28.39 13.49 3.10
CA GLY A 193 -29.56 14.23 2.64
C GLY A 193 -29.27 15.31 1.59
N GLN A 194 -28.03 15.41 1.11
CA GLN A 194 -27.62 16.31 0.02
C GLN A 194 -27.18 15.51 -1.20
N TYR A 195 -27.34 16.09 -2.38
CA TYR A 195 -26.82 15.50 -3.61
C TYR A 195 -25.32 15.78 -3.71
N CYS A 196 -24.53 14.73 -3.92
CA CYS A 196 -23.09 14.81 -4.08
C CYS A 196 -22.76 15.01 -5.56
N HIS A 197 -22.42 16.23 -5.97
CA HIS A 197 -22.07 16.53 -7.36
C HIS A 197 -20.63 16.11 -7.65
N MET A 198 -20.44 15.30 -8.70
CA MET A 198 -19.15 14.76 -9.14
C MET A 198 -18.76 15.32 -10.50
N HIS A 199 -17.48 15.29 -10.83
CA HIS A 199 -16.89 15.66 -12.11
C HIS A 199 -17.37 17.02 -12.63
N ILE A 200 -17.62 17.98 -11.72
CA ILE A 200 -18.16 19.28 -12.10
C ILE A 200 -17.11 20.06 -12.88
N LEU A 201 -17.46 20.57 -14.05
CA LEU A 201 -16.58 21.47 -14.80
C LEU A 201 -16.29 22.73 -14.00
N ARG A 202 -15.03 22.94 -13.59
CA ARG A 202 -14.58 24.11 -12.84
C ARG A 202 -13.88 25.14 -13.72
N ASP A 203 -13.03 24.71 -14.65
CA ASP A 203 -12.44 25.58 -15.66
C ASP A 203 -11.87 24.80 -16.85
N ILE A 204 -11.49 25.52 -17.90
CA ILE A 204 -10.69 25.02 -19.02
C ILE A 204 -9.42 25.86 -19.06
N ILE A 205 -8.28 25.24 -18.80
CA ILE A 205 -6.97 25.91 -18.64
C ILE A 205 -6.48 26.45 -19.99
N THR A 206 -6.68 25.67 -21.04
CA THR A 206 -6.47 26.09 -22.42
C THR A 206 -7.62 26.99 -22.89
N PRO A 207 -7.55 27.62 -24.08
CA PRO A 207 -8.76 28.11 -24.74
C PRO A 207 -9.84 27.00 -24.77
N THR A 208 -11.12 27.39 -24.72
CA THR A 208 -12.29 26.47 -24.65
C THR A 208 -12.25 25.35 -25.69
N TRP A 209 -11.63 25.64 -26.84
CA TRP A 209 -11.56 24.76 -28.01
C TRP A 209 -10.14 24.26 -28.31
N GLY A 210 -9.27 24.35 -27.31
CA GLY A 210 -7.92 23.82 -27.31
C GLY A 210 -6.86 24.72 -27.96
N ASP A 211 -5.62 24.44 -27.58
CA ASP A 211 -4.43 24.99 -28.21
C ASP A 211 -4.09 24.23 -29.47
N GLN A 212 -3.67 24.96 -30.50
CA GLN A 212 -3.22 24.35 -31.74
C GLN A 212 -1.94 23.52 -31.53
N ILE A 213 -1.93 22.28 -32.03
CA ILE A 213 -0.76 21.38 -31.99
C ILE A 213 -0.41 20.82 -33.38
N THR A 214 0.89 20.69 -33.64
CA THR A 214 1.53 20.22 -34.88
C THR A 214 3.01 19.87 -34.57
N PRO A 215 3.67 18.94 -35.29
CA PRO A 215 3.15 18.08 -36.36
C PRO A 215 2.21 16.98 -35.85
N THR A 216 1.28 16.54 -36.72
CA THR A 216 0.27 15.51 -36.41
C THR A 216 0.55 14.17 -37.11
N THR A 217 1.83 13.91 -37.41
CA THR A 217 2.31 12.70 -38.09
C THR A 217 2.82 11.66 -37.11
N ALA A 218 2.76 10.38 -37.47
CA ALA A 218 3.24 9.27 -36.64
C ALA A 218 4.69 9.48 -36.16
N GLY A 219 4.94 9.16 -34.90
CA GLY A 219 6.23 9.35 -34.22
C GLY A 219 6.45 10.76 -33.64
N SER A 220 5.52 11.69 -33.82
CA SER A 220 5.64 13.04 -33.27
C SER A 220 5.28 13.06 -31.79
N LEU A 221 6.19 13.60 -30.96
CA LEU A 221 5.92 13.96 -29.56
C LEU A 221 5.69 15.45 -29.44
N ILE A 222 4.63 15.84 -28.74
CA ILE A 222 4.32 17.23 -28.42
C ILE A 222 4.17 17.35 -26.91
N THR A 223 4.98 18.22 -26.30
CA THR A 223 4.89 18.55 -24.87
C THR A 223 4.37 19.98 -24.71
N LYS A 224 3.39 20.18 -23.82
CA LYS A 224 2.87 21.49 -23.43
C LYS A 224 2.96 21.65 -21.92
N GLN A 225 3.24 22.87 -21.49
CA GLN A 225 3.31 23.24 -20.09
C GLN A 225 2.40 24.45 -19.83
N TYR A 226 1.68 24.40 -18.72
CA TYR A 226 0.80 25.45 -18.26
C TYR A 226 1.06 25.75 -16.80
N VAL A 227 0.88 27.00 -16.41
CA VAL A 227 0.81 27.42 -15.01
C VAL A 227 -0.57 28.03 -14.81
N TYR A 228 -1.29 27.55 -13.81
CA TYR A 228 -2.66 27.95 -13.53
C TYR A 228 -2.84 28.28 -12.06
N ASP A 229 -3.30 29.50 -11.76
CA ASP A 229 -3.63 29.90 -10.40
C ASP A 229 -5.04 29.41 -10.08
N ILE A 230 -5.17 28.40 -9.22
CA ILE A 230 -6.45 27.79 -8.85
C ILE A 230 -7.22 28.78 -7.94
N PRO A 231 -8.38 29.30 -8.38
CA PRO A 231 -9.17 30.23 -7.57
C PRO A 231 -9.61 29.57 -6.25
N GLU A 232 -9.77 30.36 -5.19
CA GLU A 232 -10.36 29.87 -3.93
C GLU A 232 -11.83 29.47 -4.11
N VAL A 233 -12.57 30.21 -4.92
CA VAL A 233 -14.01 30.02 -5.17
C VAL A 233 -14.28 30.16 -6.66
N ILE A 234 -15.09 29.26 -7.23
CA ILE A 234 -15.59 29.37 -8.61
C ILE A 234 -17.11 29.39 -8.61
N GLY A 235 -17.67 30.19 -9.51
CA GLY A 235 -19.09 30.52 -9.56
C GLY A 235 -19.34 31.85 -8.83
N SER A 236 -20.20 32.69 -9.39
CA SER A 236 -20.60 33.94 -8.74
C SER A 236 -21.99 34.37 -9.22
N PRO A 237 -22.86 34.89 -8.32
CA PRO A 237 -22.75 34.83 -6.85
C PRO A 237 -22.90 33.40 -6.32
N ASN A 238 -22.67 33.19 -5.01
CA ASN A 238 -22.78 31.89 -4.31
C ASN A 238 -21.90 30.77 -4.90
N GLY A 239 -20.66 31.12 -5.25
CA GLY A 239 -19.68 30.16 -5.72
C GLY A 239 -19.38 29.06 -4.71
N VAL A 240 -18.74 28.01 -5.20
CA VAL A 240 -18.29 26.88 -4.42
C VAL A 240 -16.78 27.00 -4.22
N GLU A 241 -16.32 26.72 -3.01
CA GLU A 241 -14.89 26.61 -2.73
C GLU A 241 -14.23 25.55 -3.63
N VAL A 242 -12.99 25.80 -4.03
CA VAL A 242 -12.18 24.80 -4.72
C VAL A 242 -11.38 24.01 -3.70
N ASP A 243 -11.80 22.77 -3.51
CA ASP A 243 -11.15 21.79 -2.65
C ASP A 243 -10.01 21.12 -3.43
N LEU A 244 -8.77 21.42 -3.05
CA LEU A 244 -7.57 20.97 -3.76
C LEU A 244 -7.37 19.44 -3.68
N ASP A 245 -7.98 18.76 -2.72
CA ASP A 245 -7.91 17.30 -2.61
C ASP A 245 -8.94 16.60 -3.51
N ASN A 246 -9.94 17.34 -3.98
CA ASN A 246 -11.03 16.83 -4.81
C ASN A 246 -11.02 17.42 -6.24
N VAL A 247 -9.95 18.12 -6.66
CA VAL A 247 -9.76 18.51 -8.07
C VAL A 247 -9.06 17.41 -8.87
N HIS A 248 -9.48 17.25 -10.12
CA HIS A 248 -8.78 16.41 -11.09
C HIS A 248 -8.77 17.08 -12.46
N PHE A 249 -7.82 16.68 -13.29
CA PHE A 249 -7.58 17.33 -14.58
C PHE A 249 -7.69 16.31 -15.70
N ILE A 250 -8.34 16.72 -16.80
CA ILE A 250 -8.50 15.90 -17.99
C ILE A 250 -7.76 16.58 -19.14
N VAL A 251 -6.97 15.83 -19.90
CA VAL A 251 -6.39 16.27 -21.17
C VAL A 251 -7.01 15.49 -22.32
N PHE A 252 -7.33 16.17 -23.41
CA PHE A 252 -7.75 15.50 -24.64
C PHE A 252 -7.31 16.26 -25.89
N VAL A 253 -7.23 15.53 -27.01
CA VAL A 253 -6.93 16.10 -28.33
C VAL A 253 -8.13 15.96 -29.24
N THR A 254 -8.59 17.06 -29.84
CA THR A 254 -9.62 17.05 -30.89
C THR A 254 -9.03 17.19 -32.28
N GLU A 255 -9.60 16.46 -33.24
CA GLU A 255 -9.16 16.43 -34.64
C GLU A 255 -9.28 17.80 -35.33
N LYS A 256 -10.36 18.54 -35.04
CA LYS A 256 -10.78 19.74 -35.79
C LYS A 256 -11.03 20.95 -34.91
N LYS A 257 -10.90 22.14 -35.50
CA LYS A 257 -11.17 23.42 -34.86
C LYS A 257 -12.65 23.57 -34.52
N GLN A 258 -12.96 24.46 -33.57
CA GLN A 258 -14.32 25.00 -33.39
C GLN A 258 -14.91 25.52 -34.71
N GLY A 259 -16.20 25.27 -34.93
CA GLY A 259 -16.97 25.75 -36.09
C GLY A 259 -17.26 24.68 -37.13
N THR A 260 -16.62 23.52 -37.04
CA THR A 260 -17.01 22.33 -37.83
C THR A 260 -18.24 21.66 -37.21
N PRO A 261 -19.06 20.96 -38.03
CA PRO A 261 -20.22 20.22 -37.53
C PRO A 261 -19.82 19.21 -36.46
N THR A 262 -18.75 18.44 -36.67
CA THR A 262 -18.18 17.52 -35.66
C THR A 262 -16.72 17.85 -35.41
N ARG A 263 -16.24 17.57 -34.19
CA ARG A 263 -14.82 17.73 -33.82
C ARG A 263 -14.38 16.58 -32.92
N PRO A 264 -14.21 15.37 -33.49
CA PRO A 264 -13.98 14.17 -32.69
C PRO A 264 -12.79 14.34 -31.73
N ILE A 265 -12.97 13.91 -30.49
CA ILE A 265 -11.87 13.68 -29.56
C ILE A 265 -11.17 12.40 -30.01
N LEU A 266 -9.89 12.53 -30.35
CA LEU A 266 -9.04 11.44 -30.83
C LEU A 266 -8.58 10.55 -29.67
N ASN A 267 -8.30 11.15 -28.51
CA ASN A 267 -8.05 10.43 -27.26
C ASN A 267 -8.12 11.37 -26.05
N VAL A 268 -8.25 10.81 -24.86
CA VAL A 268 -8.38 11.51 -23.58
C VAL A 268 -7.66 10.75 -22.45
N ALA A 269 -7.12 11.47 -21.47
CA ALA A 269 -6.58 10.91 -20.24
C ALA A 269 -6.88 11.82 -19.05
N GLN A 270 -6.96 11.22 -17.86
CA GLN A 270 -6.90 11.96 -16.60
C GLN A 270 -5.44 12.13 -16.19
N LEU A 271 -5.05 13.36 -15.89
CA LEU A 271 -3.69 13.68 -15.46
C LEU A 271 -3.45 13.21 -14.03
N SER A 272 -2.23 12.74 -13.77
CA SER A 272 -1.79 12.43 -12.41
C SER A 272 -1.64 13.73 -11.60
N VAL A 273 -2.28 13.83 -10.44
CA VAL A 273 -2.17 15.00 -9.55
C VAL A 273 -1.22 14.67 -8.40
N VAL A 274 -0.25 15.55 -8.18
CA VAL A 274 0.73 15.47 -7.09
C VAL A 274 0.72 16.77 -6.32
N GLN A 275 0.73 16.70 -4.99
CA GLN A 275 0.96 17.87 -4.15
C GLN A 275 2.48 18.13 -4.07
N GLY A 276 2.90 19.36 -4.36
CA GLY A 276 4.30 19.78 -4.37
C GLY A 276 4.53 21.08 -3.60
N THR A 277 5.79 21.46 -3.46
CA THR A 277 6.23 22.73 -2.85
C THR A 277 7.29 23.40 -3.72
N ASP A 278 7.62 24.65 -3.39
CA ASP A 278 8.72 25.37 -4.06
C ASP A 278 10.09 25.01 -3.45
N ASP A 279 10.12 24.14 -2.41
CA ASP A 279 11.37 23.73 -1.76
C ASP A 279 12.15 22.76 -2.66
N PRO A 280 13.50 22.80 -2.67
CA PRO A 280 14.31 21.87 -3.46
C PRO A 280 14.10 20.41 -3.09
N ILE A 281 14.14 20.09 -1.81
CA ILE A 281 14.00 18.74 -1.28
C ILE A 281 12.80 18.73 -0.35
N TYR A 282 11.78 17.91 -0.64
CA TYR A 282 10.58 17.83 0.19
C TYR A 282 9.95 16.44 0.12
N PRO A 283 10.51 15.44 0.83
CA PRO A 283 9.91 14.12 0.90
C PRO A 283 8.71 14.09 1.85
N PHE A 284 7.70 13.29 1.52
CA PHE A 284 6.64 12.94 2.44
C PHE A 284 6.13 11.52 2.18
N ILE A 285 5.63 10.86 3.23
CA ILE A 285 5.03 9.53 3.14
C ILE A 285 3.55 9.71 2.77
N LYS A 286 3.17 9.29 1.56
CA LYS A 286 1.80 9.32 1.08
C LYS A 286 0.95 8.21 1.70
N SER A 287 1.53 7.04 1.90
CA SER A 287 0.88 5.92 2.57
C SER A 287 1.92 5.01 3.23
N LEU A 288 1.52 4.39 4.32
CA LEU A 288 2.31 3.40 5.04
C LEU A 288 1.41 2.17 5.26
N THR A 289 1.85 1.01 4.77
CA THR A 289 1.09 -0.23 4.86
C THR A 289 1.96 -1.35 5.38
N GLN A 290 1.44 -2.17 6.30
CA GLN A 290 2.09 -3.43 6.64
C GLN A 290 1.80 -4.46 5.55
N GLU A 291 2.84 -5.13 5.08
CA GLU A 291 2.72 -6.32 4.21
C GLU A 291 2.87 -7.59 5.06
N ASN A 292 2.34 -8.72 4.57
CA ASN A 292 2.47 -10.04 5.19
C ASN A 292 2.07 -10.06 6.68
N LEU A 293 0.76 -9.90 6.96
CA LEU A 293 0.21 -9.94 8.32
C LEU A 293 0.51 -11.26 9.05
N ILE A 294 0.63 -12.34 8.30
CA ILE A 294 0.68 -13.72 8.80
C ILE A 294 2.10 -14.25 8.56
N THR A 295 3.01 -13.90 9.47
CA THR A 295 4.40 -14.40 9.46
C THR A 295 4.79 -14.86 10.86
N CYS A 296 5.72 -15.80 10.93
CA CYS A 296 6.11 -16.47 12.18
C CYS A 296 7.37 -15.84 12.78
N THR A 297 7.45 -14.53 12.61
CA THR A 297 8.48 -13.64 13.15
C THR A 297 7.81 -12.38 13.68
N TYR A 298 8.42 -11.78 14.71
CA TYR A 298 8.00 -10.48 15.23
C TYR A 298 8.37 -9.36 14.26
N GLU A 299 9.39 -9.57 13.43
CA GLU A 299 9.79 -8.62 12.39
C GLU A 299 8.70 -8.53 11.32
N LYS A 300 8.11 -7.34 11.18
CA LYS A 300 7.12 -7.03 10.17
C LYS A 300 7.68 -6.07 9.14
N LYS A 301 7.29 -6.31 7.89
CA LYS A 301 7.60 -5.46 6.76
C LYS A 301 6.53 -4.37 6.61
N PHE A 302 6.98 -3.14 6.49
CA PHE A 302 6.19 -1.98 6.15
C PHE A 302 6.63 -1.40 4.81
N THR A 303 5.67 -1.08 3.95
CA THR A 303 5.92 -0.41 2.68
C THR A 303 5.48 1.04 2.80
N ALA A 304 6.45 1.96 2.78
CA ALA A 304 6.21 3.39 2.75
C ALA A 304 6.20 3.88 1.29
N ASN A 305 5.05 4.38 0.80
CA ASN A 305 4.99 5.10 -0.47
C ASN A 305 5.47 6.54 -0.23
N VAL A 306 6.71 6.82 -0.59
CA VAL A 306 7.33 8.14 -0.42
C VAL A 306 7.20 8.93 -1.71
N VAL A 307 6.78 10.18 -1.60
CA VAL A 307 6.67 11.13 -2.70
C VAL A 307 7.72 12.22 -2.50
N ASN A 308 8.40 12.61 -3.58
CA ASN A 308 9.21 13.82 -3.60
C ASN A 308 8.36 15.01 -4.04
N GLY A 309 7.85 15.79 -3.10
CA GLY A 309 7.13 17.03 -3.38
C GLY A 309 8.02 18.21 -3.74
N GLY A 310 9.35 18.05 -3.71
CA GLY A 310 10.32 19.11 -3.98
C GLY A 310 10.71 19.20 -5.47
N THR A 311 11.46 20.25 -5.80
CA THR A 311 11.87 20.58 -7.17
C THR A 311 13.16 19.89 -7.64
N GLU A 312 13.94 19.31 -6.74
CA GLU A 312 15.19 18.59 -7.01
C GLU A 312 15.05 17.08 -6.73
N GLU A 313 15.93 16.28 -7.33
CA GLU A 313 15.94 14.83 -7.16
C GLU A 313 16.39 14.42 -5.75
N ILE A 314 15.68 13.46 -5.14
CA ILE A 314 16.08 12.82 -3.88
C ILE A 314 16.86 11.55 -4.21
N THR A 315 18.06 11.46 -3.65
CA THR A 315 19.00 10.34 -3.86
C THR A 315 19.25 9.52 -2.60
N SER A 316 18.95 10.08 -1.43
CA SER A 316 18.96 9.37 -0.15
C SER A 316 17.84 9.82 0.78
N LEU A 317 17.35 8.89 1.60
CA LEU A 317 16.37 9.11 2.66
C LEU A 317 16.81 8.34 3.91
N LYS A 318 16.53 8.91 5.09
CA LYS A 318 16.69 8.26 6.37
C LYS A 318 15.38 8.24 7.12
N PHE A 319 15.00 7.08 7.64
CA PHE A 319 13.77 6.84 8.35
C PHE A 319 14.05 6.47 9.80
N GLU A 320 13.23 6.97 10.72
CA GLU A 320 13.06 6.41 12.07
C GLU A 320 11.75 5.62 12.09
N VAL A 321 11.80 4.36 12.52
CA VAL A 321 10.62 3.50 12.68
C VAL A 321 10.45 3.22 14.16
N THR A 322 9.37 3.73 14.75
CA THR A 322 9.09 3.65 16.19
C THR A 322 7.85 2.80 16.44
N VAL A 323 8.02 1.70 17.15
CA VAL A 323 6.90 0.83 17.58
C VAL A 323 6.44 1.25 18.98
N GLN A 324 5.13 1.32 19.21
CA GLN A 324 4.57 1.59 20.53
C GLN A 324 5.10 0.63 21.58
N ASP A 325 5.64 1.18 22.68
CA ASP A 325 6.27 0.43 23.77
C ASP A 325 7.48 -0.42 23.33
N GLY A 326 8.01 -0.18 22.12
CA GLY A 326 9.15 -0.88 21.53
C GLY A 326 10.35 0.03 21.31
N GLU A 327 11.32 -0.46 20.54
CA GLU A 327 12.50 0.30 20.14
C GLU A 327 12.22 1.16 18.90
N THR A 328 12.99 2.23 18.75
CA THR A 328 13.08 2.99 17.51
C THR A 328 14.26 2.45 16.71
N THR A 329 13.99 1.95 15.50
CA THR A 329 15.02 1.56 14.55
C THR A 329 15.24 2.65 13.50
N THR A 330 16.35 2.57 12.80
CA THR A 330 16.68 3.50 11.71
C THR A 330 16.94 2.70 10.45
N GLU A 331 16.36 3.17 9.35
CA GLU A 331 16.49 2.58 8.02
C GLU A 331 16.97 3.65 7.04
N GLU A 332 17.73 3.24 6.02
CA GLU A 332 18.23 4.13 4.98
C GLU A 332 17.81 3.63 3.60
N TRP A 333 17.44 4.56 2.74
CA TRP A 333 17.17 4.31 1.34
C TRP A 333 18.10 5.15 0.48
N THR A 334 18.64 4.54 -0.57
CA THR A 334 19.39 5.24 -1.61
C THR A 334 18.83 4.88 -2.98
N GLY A 335 18.74 5.85 -3.88
CA GLY A 335 18.21 5.60 -5.21
C GLY A 335 18.11 6.87 -6.05
N SER A 336 17.15 6.88 -6.96
CA SER A 336 16.79 8.03 -7.78
C SER A 336 15.29 8.23 -7.62
N LEU A 337 14.90 9.29 -6.91
CA LEU A 337 13.53 9.72 -6.75
C LEU A 337 13.39 11.13 -7.37
N PRO A 338 13.06 11.21 -8.68
CA PRO A 338 12.88 12.47 -9.37
C PRO A 338 11.84 13.35 -8.70
N SER A 339 11.91 14.65 -8.99
CA SER A 339 10.91 15.63 -8.56
C SER A 339 9.49 15.16 -8.96
N TYR A 340 8.56 15.22 -7.99
CA TYR A 340 7.15 14.83 -8.11
C TYR A 340 6.88 13.36 -8.46
N ALA A 341 7.91 12.51 -8.35
CA ALA A 341 7.77 11.06 -8.45
C ALA A 341 7.51 10.44 -7.07
N ASN A 342 7.21 9.13 -7.07
CA ASN A 342 7.10 8.35 -5.86
C ASN A 342 7.91 7.05 -5.94
N VAL A 343 8.20 6.47 -4.78
CA VAL A 343 8.88 5.19 -4.62
C VAL A 343 8.30 4.45 -3.43
N ASN A 344 8.24 3.12 -3.52
CA ASN A 344 7.96 2.28 -2.36
C ASN A 344 9.27 1.93 -1.67
N VAL A 345 9.35 2.24 -0.38
CA VAL A 345 10.48 1.89 0.48
C VAL A 345 10.02 0.83 1.47
N ASP A 346 10.71 -0.31 1.44
CA ASP A 346 10.50 -1.39 2.39
C ASP A 346 11.26 -1.07 3.69
N LEU A 347 10.56 -1.15 4.81
CA LEU A 347 11.04 -0.86 6.17
C LEU A 347 10.69 -2.03 7.09
N PHE A 348 11.49 -2.27 8.11
CA PHE A 348 11.29 -3.40 9.02
C PHE A 348 11.21 -2.94 10.47
N ALA A 349 10.32 -3.58 11.24
CA ALA A 349 10.23 -3.36 12.67
C ALA A 349 9.75 -4.61 13.40
N GLU A 350 10.31 -4.87 14.58
CA GLU A 350 9.81 -5.92 15.47
C GLU A 350 8.55 -5.45 16.21
N ILE A 351 7.46 -6.17 16.00
CA ILE A 351 6.17 -5.90 16.62
C ILE A 351 5.85 -7.02 17.60
N PRO A 352 5.76 -6.74 18.91
CA PRO A 352 5.23 -7.70 19.87
C PRO A 352 3.80 -8.12 19.52
N PHE A 353 3.35 -9.26 20.06
CA PHE A 353 2.00 -9.75 19.79
C PHE A 353 0.91 -8.70 20.08
N GLY A 354 -0.10 -8.72 19.21
CA GLY A 354 -1.23 -7.80 19.22
C GLY A 354 -1.06 -6.62 18.26
N GLU A 355 -1.86 -5.59 18.48
CA GLU A 355 -1.85 -4.37 17.68
C GLU A 355 -1.00 -3.31 18.37
N LYS A 356 -0.07 -2.72 17.61
CA LYS A 356 0.82 -1.65 18.07
C LYS A 356 0.77 -0.49 17.08
N SER A 357 0.75 0.74 17.55
CA SER A 357 0.98 1.87 16.65
C SER A 357 2.44 1.86 16.19
N VAL A 358 2.67 1.96 14.89
CA VAL A 358 3.99 2.10 14.29
C VAL A 358 4.06 3.46 13.61
N GLU A 359 4.99 4.29 14.05
CA GLU A 359 5.28 5.59 13.47
C GLU A 359 6.54 5.50 12.61
N VAL A 360 6.43 5.90 11.35
CA VAL A 360 7.58 6.05 10.44
C VAL A 360 7.78 7.53 10.19
N LYS A 361 8.99 8.00 10.43
CA LYS A 361 9.38 9.40 10.27
C LYS A 361 10.56 9.52 9.31
N ILE A 362 10.44 10.37 8.31
CA ILE A 362 11.57 10.81 7.48
C ILE A 362 12.34 11.86 8.28
N VAL A 363 13.57 11.52 8.65
CA VAL A 363 14.45 12.38 9.45
C VAL A 363 15.54 13.05 8.63
N GLU A 364 15.86 12.51 7.46
CA GLU A 364 16.85 13.10 6.56
C GLU A 364 16.51 12.81 5.09
N ALA A 365 16.82 13.74 4.20
CA ALA A 365 16.83 13.53 2.75
C ALA A 365 17.97 14.31 2.10
N ASN A 366 18.80 13.65 1.29
CA ASN A 366 20.00 14.24 0.69
C ASN A 366 20.91 14.98 1.71
N GLY A 367 21.01 14.49 2.96
CA GLY A 367 21.79 15.16 4.01
C GLY A 367 21.11 16.35 4.68
N GLN A 368 19.86 16.69 4.31
CA GLN A 368 19.07 17.73 4.96
C GLN A 368 18.12 17.11 5.99
N GLU A 369 18.02 17.71 7.18
CA GLU A 369 17.12 17.24 8.25
C GLU A 369 15.64 17.47 7.90
N PHE A 370 14.80 16.51 8.26
CA PHE A 370 13.35 16.56 8.13
C PHE A 370 12.66 16.06 9.40
N SER A 371 11.36 16.34 9.50
CA SER A 371 10.53 15.88 10.60
C SER A 371 9.11 15.52 10.15
N PHE A 372 8.99 14.90 8.98
CA PHE A 372 7.71 14.42 8.46
C PHE A 372 7.45 13.00 8.97
N ALA A 373 6.29 12.75 9.59
CA ALA A 373 5.93 11.45 10.13
C ALA A 373 4.56 10.99 9.62
N GLN A 374 4.42 9.67 9.48
CA GLN A 374 3.17 8.98 9.18
C GLN A 374 3.06 7.77 10.11
N SER A 375 1.86 7.50 10.62
CA SER A 375 1.62 6.35 11.49
C SER A 375 0.66 5.35 10.85
N VAL A 376 0.81 4.09 11.22
CA VAL A 376 -0.08 2.98 10.88
C VAL A 376 -0.26 2.09 12.12
N VAL A 377 -1.27 1.23 12.11
CA VAL A 377 -1.37 0.13 13.07
C VAL A 377 -0.61 -1.07 12.51
N GLY A 378 0.46 -1.44 13.19
CA GLY A 378 1.14 -2.70 12.96
C GLY A 378 0.48 -3.82 13.77
N LYS A 379 0.36 -5.01 13.18
CA LYS A 379 -0.23 -6.19 13.81
C LYS A 379 0.75 -7.35 13.78
N CYS A 380 0.93 -7.99 14.92
CA CYS A 380 1.60 -9.28 15.00
C CYS A 380 0.66 -10.31 15.62
N GLU A 381 0.33 -11.33 14.83
CA GLU A 381 -0.54 -12.40 15.29
C GLU A 381 0.20 -13.33 16.25
N GLU A 382 -0.51 -13.77 17.29
CA GLU A 382 -0.01 -14.76 18.23
C GLU A 382 0.08 -16.13 17.55
N TRP A 383 1.19 -16.82 17.76
CA TRP A 383 1.39 -18.16 17.25
C TRP A 383 1.57 -19.15 18.39
N ILE A 384 1.20 -20.40 18.12
CA ILE A 384 1.46 -21.53 19.01
C ILE A 384 2.86 -22.05 18.71
N GLN A 385 3.68 -22.13 19.74
CA GLN A 385 5.04 -22.67 19.65
C GLN A 385 5.06 -24.15 20.01
N VAL A 386 5.70 -24.97 19.18
CA VAL A 386 5.92 -26.39 19.43
C VAL A 386 7.40 -26.70 19.34
N GLU A 387 8.00 -27.09 20.47
CA GLU A 387 9.42 -27.44 20.53
C GLU A 387 9.66 -28.89 20.12
N LEU A 388 10.52 -29.07 19.12
CA LEU A 388 10.96 -30.37 18.62
C LEU A 388 12.39 -30.64 19.08
N GLY A 389 12.71 -31.90 19.35
CA GLY A 389 14.03 -32.28 19.89
C GLY A 389 15.20 -32.18 18.89
N ASP A 390 14.92 -31.96 17.60
CA ASP A 390 15.93 -31.87 16.53
C ASP A 390 15.46 -30.89 15.44
N THR A 391 16.40 -30.16 14.87
CA THR A 391 16.26 -29.30 13.67
C THR A 391 15.85 -30.02 12.39
N GLN A 392 15.91 -31.35 12.35
CA GLN A 392 15.44 -32.17 11.22
C GLN A 392 14.18 -32.99 11.57
N ALA A 393 13.60 -32.78 12.75
CA ALA A 393 12.39 -33.48 13.15
C ALA A 393 11.19 -32.99 12.34
N THR A 394 10.17 -33.84 12.25
CA THR A 394 8.85 -33.48 11.73
C THR A 394 7.83 -33.80 12.81
N GLU A 395 6.96 -32.84 13.11
CA GLU A 395 5.85 -33.00 14.05
C GLU A 395 4.60 -33.43 13.30
N GLU A 396 3.90 -34.44 13.82
CA GLU A 396 2.57 -34.84 13.37
C GLU A 396 1.52 -34.25 14.30
N PHE A 397 0.58 -33.50 13.72
CA PHE A 397 -0.55 -32.90 14.39
C PHE A 397 -1.82 -33.69 14.12
N LYS A 398 -2.66 -33.81 15.14
CA LYS A 398 -4.02 -34.35 15.00
C LYS A 398 -5.05 -33.23 15.12
N LEU A 399 -5.87 -33.03 14.10
CA LEU A 399 -7.10 -32.25 14.18
C LEU A 399 -8.26 -33.17 14.57
N GLU A 400 -8.91 -32.87 15.69
CA GLU A 400 -10.18 -33.46 16.09
C GLU A 400 -11.28 -32.41 15.90
N LEU A 401 -12.17 -32.63 14.93
CA LEU A 401 -13.23 -31.69 14.58
C LEU A 401 -14.60 -32.35 14.80
N ALA A 402 -15.36 -31.84 15.75
CA ALA A 402 -16.77 -32.19 15.92
C ALA A 402 -17.63 -31.22 15.11
N GLN A 403 -18.13 -31.64 13.95
CA GLN A 403 -19.14 -30.85 13.21
C GLN A 403 -20.45 -30.80 13.99
N ASP A 404 -21.27 -29.78 13.73
CA ASP A 404 -22.69 -29.79 14.08
C ASP A 404 -23.50 -30.52 13.00
N ARG A 405 -24.83 -30.32 12.99
CA ARG A 405 -25.71 -30.86 11.97
C ARG A 405 -25.31 -30.44 10.56
N PHE A 406 -24.81 -29.23 10.36
CA PHE A 406 -24.58 -28.62 9.06
C PHE A 406 -23.13 -28.78 8.59
N GLY A 407 -22.59 -29.99 8.69
CA GLY A 407 -21.24 -30.32 8.20
C GLY A 407 -20.94 -29.87 6.76
N ASN A 408 -21.98 -29.74 5.93
CA ASN A 408 -21.89 -29.29 4.54
C ASN A 408 -21.55 -27.80 4.38
N GLN A 409 -21.48 -27.06 5.48
CA GLN A 409 -21.11 -25.65 5.53
C GLN A 409 -19.68 -25.46 6.07
N ILE A 410 -19.06 -26.51 6.60
CA ILE A 410 -17.80 -26.46 7.33
C ILE A 410 -16.66 -26.92 6.43
N SER A 411 -15.68 -26.07 6.19
CA SER A 411 -14.43 -26.45 5.53
C SER A 411 -13.23 -25.96 6.33
N TRP A 412 -12.10 -26.63 6.21
CA TRP A 412 -10.87 -26.19 6.83
C TRP A 412 -9.66 -26.49 5.95
N GLN A 413 -8.59 -25.73 6.15
CA GLN A 413 -7.31 -25.88 5.46
C GLN A 413 -6.16 -25.59 6.42
N VAL A 414 -5.01 -26.19 6.16
CA VAL A 414 -3.72 -25.81 6.74
C VAL A 414 -2.84 -25.30 5.61
N ILE A 415 -2.38 -24.07 5.74
CA ILE A 415 -1.64 -23.33 4.70
C ILE A 415 -0.25 -23.01 5.25
N ASN A 416 0.81 -23.42 4.57
CA ASN A 416 2.18 -23.12 5.00
C ASN A 416 2.59 -21.66 4.68
N HIS A 417 3.79 -21.26 5.10
CA HIS A 417 4.33 -19.91 4.85
C HIS A 417 4.52 -19.54 3.36
N SER A 418 4.43 -20.53 2.45
CA SER A 418 4.55 -20.36 0.99
C SER A 418 3.18 -20.33 0.29
N ASP A 419 2.10 -20.12 1.05
CA ASP A 419 0.69 -20.14 0.59
C ASP A 419 0.23 -21.49 -0.01
N GLU A 420 0.91 -22.59 0.32
CA GLU A 420 0.53 -23.93 -0.13
C GLU A 420 -0.38 -24.61 0.89
N VAL A 421 -1.49 -25.18 0.40
CA VAL A 421 -2.41 -25.99 1.22
C VAL A 421 -1.78 -27.37 1.45
N ILE A 422 -1.33 -27.63 2.68
CA ILE A 422 -0.68 -28.89 3.06
C ILE A 422 -1.66 -29.92 3.65
N ALA A 423 -2.83 -29.47 4.10
CA ALA A 423 -3.94 -30.33 4.51
C ALA A 423 -5.27 -29.59 4.36
N SER A 424 -6.36 -30.32 4.15
CA SER A 424 -7.70 -29.73 4.05
C SER A 424 -8.79 -30.77 4.29
N GLY A 425 -9.97 -30.33 4.73
CA GLY A 425 -11.14 -31.18 4.88
C GLY A 425 -12.46 -30.42 4.78
N GLY A 426 -13.54 -31.20 4.72
CA GLY A 426 -14.88 -30.68 4.40
C GLY A 426 -15.04 -30.24 2.92
N PRO A 427 -16.22 -29.73 2.53
CA PRO A 427 -17.46 -29.77 3.30
C PRO A 427 -17.92 -31.21 3.57
N TYR A 428 -18.42 -31.45 4.78
CA TYR A 428 -18.87 -32.78 5.21
C TYR A 428 -20.35 -33.00 4.91
N ASP A 429 -20.87 -34.22 5.09
CA ASP A 429 -22.31 -34.43 4.93
C ASP A 429 -23.13 -33.80 6.06
N MET A 430 -24.29 -33.25 5.71
CA MET A 430 -25.29 -32.81 6.68
C MET A 430 -25.86 -34.00 7.45
N LEU A 431 -25.95 -33.88 8.77
CA LEU A 431 -26.55 -34.92 9.62
C LEU A 431 -28.08 -34.93 9.48
N SER A 432 -28.65 -36.14 9.47
CA SER A 432 -30.10 -36.35 9.36
C SER A 432 -30.88 -35.87 10.60
N THR A 433 -30.21 -35.78 11.76
CA THR A 433 -30.74 -35.25 13.02
C THR A 433 -29.81 -34.21 13.62
N VAL A 434 -30.33 -33.37 14.52
CA VAL A 434 -29.51 -32.47 15.37
C VAL A 434 -28.52 -33.30 16.18
N GLY A 435 -27.25 -32.87 16.23
CA GLY A 435 -26.19 -33.59 16.91
C GLY A 435 -24.81 -33.21 16.37
N THR A 436 -23.79 -33.96 16.79
CA THR A 436 -22.42 -33.78 16.33
C THR A 436 -21.84 -35.06 15.75
N LYS A 437 -20.84 -34.93 14.88
CA LYS A 437 -20.02 -36.05 14.38
C LYS A 437 -18.55 -35.64 14.42
N VAL A 438 -17.71 -36.49 14.98
CA VAL A 438 -16.26 -36.22 15.08
C VAL A 438 -15.55 -36.73 13.84
N HIS A 439 -14.63 -35.93 13.33
CA HIS A 439 -13.63 -36.27 12.31
C HIS A 439 -12.24 -36.13 12.92
N GLU A 440 -11.35 -37.07 12.61
CA GLU A 440 -9.95 -37.01 12.99
C GLU A 440 -9.11 -36.96 11.73
N GLU A 441 -8.26 -35.94 11.63
CA GLU A 441 -7.45 -35.63 10.46
C GLU A 441 -6.03 -35.34 10.93
N TYR A 442 -5.04 -35.61 10.08
CA TYR A 442 -3.63 -35.52 10.45
C TYR A 442 -2.87 -34.68 9.43
N PHE A 443 -1.93 -33.87 9.91
CA PHE A 443 -1.02 -33.10 9.07
C PHE A 443 0.34 -32.98 9.74
N THR A 444 1.39 -32.70 8.97
CA THR A 444 2.77 -32.66 9.49
C THR A 444 3.44 -31.33 9.21
N LEU A 445 4.23 -30.83 10.15
CA LEU A 445 5.12 -29.68 9.95
C LEU A 445 6.57 -30.06 10.31
N PRO A 446 7.54 -29.86 9.41
CA PRO A 446 8.97 -29.99 9.73
C PRO A 446 9.41 -28.99 10.80
N ALA A 447 10.56 -29.21 11.43
CA ALA A 447 11.18 -28.23 12.31
C ALA A 447 11.57 -26.95 11.57
N GLY A 448 11.35 -25.79 12.19
CA GLY A 448 11.61 -24.47 11.61
C GLY A 448 10.51 -23.97 10.68
N GLU A 449 9.43 -24.72 10.51
CA GLU A 449 8.32 -24.39 9.62
C GLU A 449 7.15 -23.76 10.38
N CYS A 450 6.28 -23.12 9.60
CA CYS A 450 5.07 -22.51 10.09
C CYS A 450 3.88 -22.78 9.19
N ALA A 451 2.70 -22.94 9.79
CA ALA A 451 1.46 -23.00 9.05
C ALA A 451 0.30 -22.34 9.79
N MET A 452 -0.67 -21.90 9.00
CA MET A 452 -1.94 -21.38 9.46
C MET A 452 -3.03 -22.43 9.27
N PHE A 453 -3.69 -22.83 10.36
CA PHE A 453 -4.95 -23.54 10.31
C PHE A 453 -6.08 -22.53 10.14
N VAL A 454 -6.95 -22.74 9.14
CA VAL A 454 -8.13 -21.91 8.87
C VAL A 454 -9.36 -22.82 8.86
N ILE A 455 -10.42 -22.43 9.57
CA ILE A 455 -11.72 -23.09 9.54
C ILE A 455 -12.80 -22.08 9.20
N GLU A 456 -13.72 -22.46 8.32
CA GLU A 456 -14.78 -21.60 7.80
C GLU A 456 -16.16 -22.27 7.94
N ASP A 457 -17.18 -21.43 8.13
CA ASP A 457 -18.59 -21.78 8.07
C ASP A 457 -19.32 -20.87 7.06
N GLY A 458 -19.93 -21.49 6.05
CA GLY A 458 -20.51 -20.77 4.92
C GLY A 458 -21.71 -19.87 5.26
N VAL A 459 -22.35 -20.03 6.42
CA VAL A 459 -23.52 -19.24 6.83
C VAL A 459 -23.21 -18.25 7.95
N GLY A 460 -22.11 -18.45 8.68
CA GLY A 460 -21.62 -17.51 9.68
C GLY A 460 -22.12 -17.78 11.10
N ASN A 461 -22.62 -18.98 11.38
CA ASN A 461 -23.10 -19.34 12.71
C ASN A 461 -22.12 -20.22 13.49
N GLY A 462 -20.97 -20.54 12.93
CA GLY A 462 -20.01 -21.47 13.51
C GLY A 462 -20.60 -22.87 13.68
N ILE A 463 -19.93 -23.69 14.49
CA ILE A 463 -20.25 -25.12 14.65
C ILE A 463 -20.78 -25.45 16.05
N ASN A 464 -21.01 -24.45 16.89
CA ASN A 464 -21.60 -24.63 18.22
C ASN A 464 -22.88 -23.82 18.37
N GLY A 465 -24.00 -24.50 18.54
CA GLY A 465 -25.29 -23.86 18.71
C GLY A 465 -26.46 -24.83 18.82
N ALA A 466 -27.64 -24.36 18.43
CA ALA A 466 -28.90 -25.11 18.57
C ALA A 466 -28.95 -26.42 17.75
N PHE A 467 -28.05 -26.58 16.79
CA PHE A 467 -28.02 -27.71 15.86
C PHE A 467 -26.91 -28.73 16.15
N GLY A 468 -26.10 -28.48 17.19
CA GLY A 468 -25.02 -29.34 17.65
C GLY A 468 -23.99 -28.50 18.41
N ALA A 469 -23.38 -29.09 19.44
CA ALA A 469 -22.30 -28.46 20.20
C ALA A 469 -20.95 -28.92 19.65
N GLY A 470 -20.65 -28.52 18.41
CA GLY A 470 -19.39 -28.81 17.75
C GLY A 470 -18.23 -28.04 18.35
N TYR A 471 -17.02 -28.44 17.99
CA TYR A 471 -15.75 -27.89 18.48
C TYR A 471 -14.61 -28.36 17.58
N TYR A 472 -13.42 -27.79 17.74
CA TYR A 472 -12.21 -28.44 17.25
C TYR A 472 -11.05 -28.33 18.23
N LYS A 473 -10.15 -29.30 18.14
CA LYS A 473 -8.90 -29.37 18.89
C LYS A 473 -7.75 -29.76 17.98
N ILE A 474 -6.58 -29.16 18.20
CA ILE A 474 -5.34 -29.57 17.56
C ILE A 474 -4.41 -30.12 18.64
N TYR A 475 -3.91 -31.32 18.42
CA TYR A 475 -2.99 -32.00 19.31
C TYR A 475 -1.60 -32.12 18.71
N ASP A 476 -0.57 -32.14 19.55
CA ASP A 476 0.76 -32.61 19.17
C ASP A 476 0.83 -34.16 19.14
N SER A 477 1.96 -34.69 18.68
CA SER A 477 2.25 -36.14 18.60
C SER A 477 2.29 -36.84 19.96
N LYS A 478 2.41 -36.08 21.06
CA LYS A 478 2.41 -36.58 22.45
C LYS A 478 0.99 -36.60 23.05
N GLY A 479 0.00 -36.07 22.33
CA GLY A 479 -1.39 -35.97 22.77
C GLY A 479 -1.70 -34.75 23.62
N ASN A 480 -0.82 -33.75 23.68
CA ASN A 480 -1.11 -32.48 24.32
C ASN A 480 -2.03 -31.64 23.44
N VAL A 481 -3.01 -30.98 24.05
CA VAL A 481 -3.89 -30.02 23.35
C VAL A 481 -3.13 -28.71 23.14
N LEU A 482 -2.88 -28.35 21.89
CA LEU A 482 -2.24 -27.09 21.49
C LEU A 482 -3.26 -25.98 21.22
N VAL A 483 -4.40 -26.37 20.64
CA VAL A 483 -5.51 -25.47 20.33
C VAL A 483 -6.81 -26.10 20.79
N GLU A 484 -7.67 -25.29 21.39
CA GLU A 484 -9.06 -25.63 21.66
C GLU A 484 -9.95 -24.47 21.25
N SER A 485 -10.95 -24.75 20.44
CA SER A 485 -12.03 -23.81 20.11
C SER A 485 -13.35 -24.44 20.48
N ASP A 486 -14.22 -23.65 21.10
CA ASP A 486 -15.57 -24.06 21.43
C ASP A 486 -16.52 -24.03 20.22
N GLY A 487 -16.05 -23.65 19.03
CA GLY A 487 -16.84 -23.63 17.79
C GLY A 487 -17.68 -22.37 17.56
N ASN A 488 -17.59 -21.35 18.43
CA ASN A 488 -18.34 -20.09 18.30
C ASN A 488 -17.57 -19.02 17.49
N TYR A 489 -17.13 -19.36 16.28
CA TYR A 489 -16.29 -18.47 15.44
C TYR A 489 -17.04 -17.74 14.31
N GLY A 490 -18.37 -17.85 14.24
CA GLY A 490 -19.15 -17.19 13.19
C GLY A 490 -18.82 -17.72 11.80
N HIS A 491 -18.28 -16.88 10.90
CA HIS A 491 -17.89 -17.28 9.54
C HIS A 491 -16.58 -18.04 9.47
N GLY A 492 -15.72 -17.95 10.48
CA GLY A 492 -14.45 -18.65 10.51
C GLY A 492 -13.47 -18.03 11.48
N GLU A 493 -12.39 -18.77 11.72
CA GLU A 493 -11.24 -18.32 12.48
C GLU A 493 -9.97 -19.03 12.01
N TYR A 494 -8.82 -18.58 12.50
CA TYR A 494 -7.54 -19.19 12.18
C TYR A 494 -6.61 -19.26 13.39
N ARG A 495 -5.57 -20.11 13.30
CA ARG A 495 -4.48 -20.24 14.27
C ARG A 495 -3.16 -20.43 13.55
N ILE A 496 -2.11 -19.78 14.04
CA ILE A 496 -0.76 -19.94 13.50
C ILE A 496 0.00 -20.92 14.40
N ILE A 497 0.61 -21.93 13.79
CA ILE A 497 1.42 -22.95 14.46
C ILE A 497 2.83 -22.89 13.90
N TYR A 498 3.82 -22.76 14.77
CA TYR A 498 5.23 -22.76 14.42
C TYR A 498 5.97 -23.85 15.20
N THR A 499 6.74 -24.65 14.49
CA THR A 499 7.57 -25.73 15.03
C THR A 499 9.00 -25.23 15.16
N HIS A 500 9.55 -25.23 16.36
CA HIS A 500 10.94 -24.87 16.59
C HIS A 500 11.79 -26.12 16.74
N GLY A 501 12.84 -26.25 15.92
CA GLY A 501 13.83 -27.30 16.12
C GLY A 501 14.79 -26.91 17.24
N ALA A 502 14.94 -27.75 18.26
CA ALA A 502 15.97 -27.55 19.27
C ALA A 502 17.34 -27.66 18.59
N MET A 503 18.14 -26.60 18.70
CA MET A 503 19.59 -26.75 18.59
C MET A 503 20.03 -27.47 19.86
N SER A 504 20.43 -28.74 19.73
CA SER A 504 20.98 -29.50 20.85
C SER A 504 22.10 -28.70 21.53
N VAL A 505 21.87 -28.36 22.80
CA VAL A 505 22.94 -28.10 23.75
C VAL A 505 23.23 -29.47 24.36
N GLU A 506 24.42 -30.02 24.16
CA GLU A 506 24.85 -31.21 24.92
C GLU A 506 24.65 -30.90 26.41
N ASP A 507 23.89 -31.76 27.10
CA ASP A 507 23.58 -31.61 28.52
C ASP A 507 24.86 -31.27 29.30
N VAL A 508 24.82 -30.17 30.05
CA VAL A 508 25.86 -29.85 31.03
C VAL A 508 25.78 -30.90 32.12
N VAL A 509 26.62 -31.92 32.02
CA VAL A 509 26.88 -32.89 33.09
C VAL A 509 27.23 -32.11 34.34
N GLU A 510 26.51 -32.33 35.45
CA GLU A 510 26.92 -31.84 36.76
C GLU A 510 28.37 -32.25 37.00
N THR A 511 29.27 -31.26 37.04
CA THR A 511 30.70 -31.52 37.12
C THR A 511 31.06 -32.12 38.47
N SER A 512 31.63 -33.31 38.48
CA SER A 512 32.18 -34.03 39.66
C SER A 512 33.33 -33.29 40.37
N TYR A 513 33.67 -32.08 39.90
CA TYR A 513 34.79 -31.26 40.35
C TYR A 513 34.30 -29.86 40.72
N ASN A 514 34.75 -29.35 41.86
CA ASN A 514 34.46 -27.99 42.32
C ASN A 514 35.68 -27.09 42.11
N VAL A 515 35.47 -25.92 41.53
CA VAL A 515 36.51 -24.91 41.25
C VAL A 515 36.16 -23.60 41.95
N TYR A 516 36.93 -23.21 42.96
CA TYR A 516 36.60 -22.06 43.83
C TYR A 516 37.84 -21.42 44.49
N PRO A 517 37.76 -20.16 44.96
CA PRO A 517 36.65 -19.23 44.75
C PRO A 517 36.59 -18.80 43.28
N ASN A 518 35.39 -18.52 42.79
CA ASN A 518 35.19 -17.83 41.52
C ASN A 518 34.27 -16.63 41.79
N PRO A 519 34.75 -15.38 41.66
CA PRO A 519 36.08 -14.96 41.18
C PRO A 519 37.24 -15.30 42.12
N VAL A 520 38.45 -15.53 41.57
CA VAL A 520 39.69 -15.80 42.30
C VAL A 520 40.65 -14.61 42.25
N LYS A 521 41.35 -14.34 43.36
CA LYS A 521 42.39 -13.29 43.43
C LYS A 521 43.80 -13.86 43.53
N ASP A 522 44.03 -14.74 44.50
CA ASP A 522 45.39 -15.21 44.84
C ASP A 522 45.59 -16.70 44.56
N VAL A 523 44.68 -17.56 45.06
CA VAL A 523 44.78 -19.02 44.96
C VAL A 523 43.45 -19.60 44.52
N LEU A 524 43.47 -20.37 43.43
CA LEU A 524 42.35 -21.15 42.93
C LEU A 524 42.45 -22.58 43.48
N THR A 525 41.36 -23.07 44.09
CA THR A 525 41.26 -24.45 44.58
C THR A 525 40.39 -25.25 43.63
N VAL A 526 40.88 -26.42 43.23
CA VAL A 526 40.10 -27.43 42.48
C VAL A 526 40.03 -28.69 43.34
N THR A 527 38.82 -29.20 43.57
CA THR A 527 38.59 -30.42 44.36
C THR A 527 37.75 -31.42 43.59
N GLY A 528 38.12 -32.70 43.63
CA GLY A 528 37.33 -33.83 43.14
C GLY A 528 38.16 -35.11 43.11
N GLU A 529 37.51 -36.27 42.98
CA GLU A 529 38.18 -37.57 43.05
C GLU A 529 38.91 -37.90 41.74
N ASN A 530 40.00 -38.68 41.81
CA ASN A 530 40.72 -39.22 40.63
C ASN A 530 41.27 -38.16 39.65
N MET A 531 41.50 -36.92 40.11
CA MET A 531 42.13 -35.88 39.30
C MET A 531 43.55 -36.28 38.91
N ARG A 532 43.81 -36.39 37.60
CA ARG A 532 45.13 -36.66 37.04
C ARG A 532 45.85 -35.37 36.67
N GLN A 533 45.13 -34.39 36.15
CA GLN A 533 45.72 -33.15 35.65
C GLN A 533 44.70 -32.00 35.65
N VAL A 534 45.16 -30.80 35.97
CA VAL A 534 44.40 -29.55 35.80
C VAL A 534 45.14 -28.64 34.83
N GLU A 535 44.44 -28.21 33.78
CA GLU A 535 44.95 -27.29 32.77
C GLU A 535 44.15 -25.98 32.78
N ILE A 536 44.82 -24.85 32.66
CA ILE A 536 44.18 -23.53 32.64
C ILE A 536 44.48 -22.85 31.32
N TYR A 537 43.43 -22.44 30.61
CA TYR A 537 43.49 -21.76 29.33
C TYR A 537 42.96 -20.34 29.44
N ASN A 538 43.53 -19.39 28.69
CA ASN A 538 42.97 -18.05 28.56
C ASN A 538 41.80 -18.00 27.55
N SER A 539 41.15 -16.85 27.41
CA SER A 539 40.02 -16.65 26.48
C SER A 539 40.36 -16.82 25.00
N LEU A 540 41.65 -16.86 24.63
CA LEU A 540 42.13 -17.13 23.28
C LEU A 540 42.45 -18.62 23.05
N GLY A 541 42.19 -19.48 24.03
CA GLY A 541 42.48 -20.91 23.97
C GLY A 541 43.97 -21.27 24.17
N GLN A 542 44.79 -20.33 24.66
CA GLN A 542 46.20 -20.61 24.94
C GLN A 542 46.36 -21.24 26.33
N LEU A 543 47.14 -22.31 26.43
CA LEU A 543 47.48 -22.97 27.70
C LEU A 543 48.37 -22.06 28.55
N VAL A 544 47.89 -21.71 29.74
CA VAL A 544 48.55 -20.81 30.71
C VAL A 544 49.24 -21.60 31.81
N LYS A 545 48.59 -22.65 32.34
CA LYS A 545 49.15 -23.54 33.36
C LYS A 545 48.71 -24.97 33.12
N SER A 546 49.55 -25.93 33.51
CA SER A 546 49.24 -27.36 33.49
C SER A 546 49.87 -27.99 34.74
N ILE A 547 49.04 -28.63 35.56
CA ILE A 547 49.41 -29.17 36.87
C ILE A 547 49.02 -30.63 36.90
N SER A 548 49.97 -31.54 37.13
CA SER A 548 49.64 -32.95 37.43
C SER A 548 49.14 -33.06 38.86
N CYS A 549 48.05 -33.80 39.06
CA CYS A 549 47.37 -33.99 40.34
C CYS A 549 47.55 -35.43 40.81
N ASN A 550 47.76 -35.62 42.11
CA ASN A 550 47.75 -36.93 42.78
C ASN A 550 46.89 -36.91 44.06
N ASP A 551 46.23 -35.78 44.34
CA ASP A 551 45.42 -35.52 45.53
C ASP A 551 44.03 -35.08 45.08
N ASP A 552 43.02 -35.30 45.93
CA ASP A 552 41.62 -34.88 45.66
C ASP A 552 41.39 -33.37 45.81
N GLU A 553 42.44 -32.61 46.17
CA GLU A 553 42.46 -31.15 46.24
C GLU A 553 43.79 -30.60 45.66
N VAL A 554 43.69 -29.63 44.76
CA VAL A 554 44.86 -28.88 44.25
C VAL A 554 44.66 -27.38 44.43
N LYS A 555 45.70 -26.70 44.91
CA LYS A 555 45.75 -25.24 45.07
C LYS A 555 46.71 -24.63 44.07
N ILE A 556 46.19 -23.77 43.21
CA ILE A 556 46.89 -23.17 42.09
C ILE A 556 47.06 -21.69 42.36
N ASN A 557 48.32 -21.22 42.46
CA ASN A 557 48.62 -19.81 42.55
C ASN A 557 48.36 -19.14 41.20
N VAL A 558 47.52 -18.10 41.18
CA VAL A 558 47.14 -17.38 39.96
C VAL A 558 47.82 -16.01 39.84
N ASN A 559 48.80 -15.69 40.71
CA ASN A 559 49.47 -14.37 40.81
C ASN A 559 50.16 -13.88 39.54
N ASP A 560 50.56 -14.80 38.70
CA ASP A 560 51.19 -14.57 37.40
C ASP A 560 50.17 -14.49 36.25
N MET A 561 48.88 -14.66 36.51
CA MET A 561 47.80 -14.54 35.53
C MET A 561 47.20 -13.13 35.56
N GLN A 562 46.94 -12.56 34.38
CA GLN A 562 46.32 -11.24 34.22
C GLN A 562 44.82 -11.27 34.54
N ASN A 563 44.24 -10.11 34.86
CA ASN A 563 42.80 -9.96 35.07
C ASN A 563 42.03 -10.42 33.82
N GLY A 564 41.06 -11.33 33.98
CA GLY A 564 40.30 -11.85 32.85
C GLY A 564 39.61 -13.18 33.10
N MET A 565 38.97 -13.70 32.04
CA MET A 565 38.29 -14.99 32.04
C MET A 565 39.24 -16.11 31.62
N TYR A 566 39.19 -17.23 32.35
CA TYR A 566 39.96 -18.44 32.09
C TYR A 566 39.06 -19.67 32.12
N PHE A 567 39.50 -20.72 31.43
CA PHE A 567 38.88 -22.05 31.43
C PHE A 567 39.80 -23.03 32.15
N VAL A 568 39.24 -23.80 33.08
CA VAL A 568 39.94 -24.77 33.92
C VAL A 568 39.45 -26.15 33.52
N ASN A 569 40.33 -26.93 32.90
CA ASN A 569 40.04 -28.28 32.46
C ASN A 569 40.62 -29.26 33.49
N VAL A 570 39.76 -30.06 34.12
CA VAL A 570 40.15 -31.16 35.01
C VAL A 570 40.10 -32.45 34.20
N ILE A 571 41.22 -33.15 34.14
CA ILE A 571 41.36 -34.43 33.44
C ILE A 571 41.51 -35.52 34.51
N ASP A 572 40.67 -36.54 34.47
CA ASP A 572 40.68 -37.65 35.43
C ASP A 572 41.66 -38.77 35.02
N ASN A 573 41.78 -39.80 35.85
CA ASN A 573 42.61 -40.97 35.56
C ASN A 573 42.15 -41.79 34.34
N ASN A 574 40.88 -41.70 33.96
CA ASN A 574 40.32 -42.36 32.77
C ASN A 574 40.52 -41.54 31.49
N GLY A 575 40.95 -40.28 31.61
CA GLY A 575 41.14 -39.36 30.50
C GLY A 575 39.89 -38.53 30.16
N GLU A 576 38.85 -38.56 30.99
CA GLU A 576 37.69 -37.70 30.83
C GLU A 576 38.03 -36.27 31.27
N MET A 577 37.55 -35.28 30.51
CA MET A 577 37.82 -33.87 30.74
C MET A 577 36.55 -33.13 31.14
N THR A 578 36.64 -32.35 32.21
CA THR A 578 35.57 -31.45 32.66
C THR A 578 36.06 -30.02 32.67
N THR A 579 35.29 -29.08 32.11
CA THR A 579 35.70 -27.68 31.97
C THR A 579 34.88 -26.77 32.88
N SER A 580 35.55 -25.89 33.63
CA SER A 580 34.92 -24.84 34.45
C SER A 580 35.44 -23.46 34.07
N LYS A 581 34.57 -22.44 34.10
CA LYS A 581 34.94 -21.05 33.81
C LYS A 581 35.28 -20.30 35.10
N VAL A 582 36.40 -19.58 35.14
CA VAL A 582 36.84 -18.81 36.32
C VAL A 582 37.24 -17.38 35.92
N SER A 583 36.84 -16.41 36.74
CA SER A 583 37.30 -15.02 36.66
C SER A 583 38.51 -14.80 37.58
N VAL A 584 39.66 -14.42 37.03
CA VAL A 584 40.83 -13.99 37.84
C VAL A 584 40.77 -12.47 37.98
N LEU A 585 40.81 -11.97 39.22
CA LEU A 585 40.85 -10.55 39.57
C LEU A 585 42.25 -10.14 40.02
N ARG A 586 42.83 -9.12 39.40
CA ARG A 586 44.15 -8.55 39.77
C ARG A 586 44.02 -7.18 40.40
#